data_AF-A0A2G2Z8S7-F1
#
_entry.id   AF-A0A2G2Z8S7-F1
#
_cell.length_a   1.000
_cell.length_b   1.000
_cell.length_c   1.000
_cell.angle_alpha   90.00
_cell.angle_beta   90.00
_cell.angle_gamma   90.00
#
_symmetry.space_group_name_H-M   'P 1'
#
loop_
_entity.id
_entity.type
_entity.pdbx_description
1 polymer ?
#
loop_
_entity_poly.entity_id
_entity_poly.type
_entity_poly.pdbx_seq_one_letter_code
_entity_poly.pdbx_strand_id
1 'polypeptide(L)'
;MKLVSSNLSIRAKSYGRSTSAYQKLIFGSTSNDHNSSYTMIWDSQDPNPLIRDLAVRTMGCIRADKIIEYLCDPLQRCLKDDDPYVRKTVAICVAKLYDINVELVEDKGFLNALNDLISDNNPMVATNVVADLAEIQESSSRPIFEITSHTLSKFLTALNKCTEWGQVFILDSLSKYKVDDAR
;
A
#
# COMPACT_ATOMS: atom_id res chain seq x y z
N MET A 1 19.70 -1.88 -9.19
CA MET A 1 18.90 -3.12 -9.06
C MET A 1 18.94 -3.80 -7.68
N LYS A 2 20.04 -3.81 -6.90
CA LYS A 2 20.05 -4.43 -5.54
C LYS A 2 19.56 -3.54 -4.37
N LEU A 3 19.46 -2.22 -4.57
CA LEU A 3 19.08 -1.25 -3.53
C LEU A 3 17.55 -1.17 -3.26
N VAL A 4 16.72 -1.44 -4.26
CA VAL A 4 15.24 -1.36 -4.13
C VAL A 4 14.67 -2.61 -3.45
N SER A 5 15.16 -3.80 -3.80
CA SER A 5 14.80 -5.05 -3.12
C SER A 5 15.25 -5.09 -1.64
N SER A 6 16.34 -4.39 -1.30
CA SER A 6 16.77 -4.23 0.10
C SER A 6 15.90 -3.24 0.87
N ASN A 7 15.36 -2.20 0.23
CA ASN A 7 14.36 -1.31 0.84
C ASN A 7 13.07 -2.06 1.21
N LEU A 8 12.62 -3.02 0.39
CA LEU A 8 11.49 -3.90 0.72
C LEU A 8 11.76 -4.74 1.98
N SER A 9 12.96 -5.31 2.11
CA SER A 9 13.36 -6.11 3.28
C SER A 9 13.49 -5.26 4.56
N ILE A 10 13.93 -4.01 4.45
CA ILE A 10 14.06 -3.08 5.58
C ILE A 10 12.66 -2.56 6.01
N ARG A 11 11.80 -2.22 5.05
CA ARG A 11 10.39 -1.81 5.27
C ARG A 11 9.59 -2.98 5.89
N ALA A 12 9.79 -4.20 5.41
CA ALA A 12 9.21 -5.41 5.99
C ALA A 12 9.73 -5.70 7.41
N LYS A 13 11.00 -5.42 7.73
CA LYS A 13 11.56 -5.60 9.09
C LYS A 13 11.04 -4.58 10.10
N SER A 14 10.85 -3.33 9.69
CA SER A 14 10.31 -2.29 10.57
C SER A 14 8.82 -2.51 10.89
N TYR A 15 8.05 -3.03 9.93
CA TYR A 15 6.63 -3.35 10.11
C TYR A 15 6.33 -4.82 10.47
N GLY A 16 7.34 -5.70 10.50
CA GLY A 16 7.21 -7.15 10.66
C GLY A 16 7.46 -7.67 12.08
N ARG A 17 7.78 -6.81 13.05
CA ARG A 17 7.90 -7.25 14.45
C ARG A 17 6.56 -7.68 15.07
N SER A 18 5.43 -7.20 14.57
CA SER A 18 4.09 -7.52 15.12
C SER A 18 3.43 -8.76 14.48
N THR A 19 3.82 -9.15 13.26
CA THR A 19 3.09 -10.18 12.50
C THR A 19 3.35 -11.61 12.99
N SER A 20 4.57 -11.96 13.42
CA SER A 20 4.91 -13.37 13.71
C SER A 20 4.17 -14.01 14.89
N ALA A 21 3.89 -13.25 15.97
CA ALA A 21 3.22 -13.78 17.16
C ALA A 21 1.71 -13.98 16.94
N TYR A 22 1.07 -13.06 16.22
CA TYR A 22 -0.36 -13.12 15.92
C TYR A 22 -0.69 -14.06 14.76
N GLN A 23 0.21 -14.19 13.78
CA GLN A 23 0.07 -15.16 12.70
C GLN A 23 0.08 -16.60 13.26
N LYS A 24 0.86 -16.89 14.30
CA LYS A 24 0.78 -18.16 15.04
C LYS A 24 -0.53 -18.34 15.83
N LEU A 25 -1.15 -17.27 16.34
CA LEU A 25 -2.44 -17.35 17.04
C LEU A 25 -3.63 -17.58 16.09
N ILE A 26 -3.63 -16.93 14.93
CA ILE A 26 -4.66 -17.08 13.89
C ILE A 26 -4.55 -18.44 13.20
N PHE A 27 -3.35 -18.81 12.70
CA PHE A 27 -3.15 -20.09 12.00
C PHE A 27 -3.00 -21.30 12.95
N GLY A 28 -2.74 -21.08 14.23
CA GLY A 28 -2.69 -22.15 15.23
C GLY A 28 -4.07 -22.66 15.67
N SER A 29 -5.15 -21.94 15.33
CA SER A 29 -6.49 -22.19 15.85
C SER A 29 -7.51 -22.67 14.79
N THR A 30 -7.20 -22.61 13.50
CA THR A 30 -8.17 -22.88 12.43
C THR A 30 -7.68 -23.96 11.46
N SER A 31 -8.01 -25.21 11.76
CA SER A 31 -7.86 -26.36 10.87
C SER A 31 -8.92 -26.40 9.75
N ASN A 32 -9.41 -25.24 9.27
CA ASN A 32 -10.37 -25.14 8.16
C ASN A 32 -10.20 -23.82 7.39
N ASP A 33 -9.57 -23.88 6.22
CA ASP A 33 -9.21 -22.74 5.37
C ASP A 33 -10.42 -21.86 4.96
N HIS A 34 -11.64 -22.41 4.95
CA HIS A 34 -12.86 -21.67 4.61
C HIS A 34 -13.32 -20.67 5.67
N ASN A 35 -13.13 -20.96 6.97
CA ASN A 35 -13.54 -20.04 8.03
C ASN A 35 -12.54 -18.89 8.21
N SER A 36 -11.26 -19.13 7.91
CA SER A 36 -10.20 -18.13 8.11
C SER A 36 -10.43 -16.88 7.24
N SER A 37 -10.79 -17.06 5.97
CA SER A 37 -11.08 -15.92 5.08
C SER A 37 -12.26 -15.09 5.56
N TYR A 38 -13.31 -15.75 6.06
CA TYR A 38 -14.49 -15.05 6.58
C TYR A 38 -14.16 -14.25 7.85
N THR A 39 -13.39 -14.84 8.77
CA THR A 39 -12.91 -14.14 9.97
C THR A 39 -12.09 -12.90 9.63
N MET A 40 -11.19 -12.97 8.65
CA MET A 40 -10.36 -11.82 8.25
C MET A 40 -11.18 -10.66 7.66
N ILE A 41 -12.28 -10.96 6.95
CA ILE A 41 -13.20 -9.93 6.45
C ILE A 41 -13.88 -9.20 7.60
N TRP A 42 -14.24 -9.92 8.68
CA TRP A 42 -14.79 -9.30 9.89
C TRP A 42 -13.73 -8.48 10.62
N ASP A 43 -12.52 -9.01 10.76
CA ASP A 43 -11.41 -8.29 11.40
C ASP A 43 -11.05 -7.00 10.65
N SER A 44 -11.23 -6.96 9.32
CA SER A 44 -11.04 -5.74 8.52
C SER A 44 -12.07 -4.63 8.82
N GLN A 45 -13.12 -4.93 9.58
CA GLN A 45 -14.18 -4.00 9.98
C GLN A 45 -14.19 -3.75 11.50
N ASP A 46 -13.20 -4.28 12.22
CA ASP A 46 -13.10 -4.11 13.67
C ASP A 46 -12.94 -2.62 14.04
N PRO A 47 -13.53 -2.12 15.13
CA PRO A 47 -13.34 -0.74 15.57
C PRO A 47 -11.87 -0.39 15.84
N ASN A 48 -11.03 -1.37 16.19
CA ASN A 48 -9.61 -1.17 16.44
C ASN A 48 -8.81 -1.12 15.12
N PRO A 49 -8.17 0.02 14.79
CA PRO A 49 -7.38 0.16 13.57
C PRO A 49 -6.21 -0.82 13.47
N LEU A 50 -5.66 -1.29 14.61
CA LEU A 50 -4.58 -2.27 14.61
C LEU A 50 -5.05 -3.66 14.14
N ILE A 51 -6.30 -4.02 14.46
CA ILE A 51 -6.90 -5.28 14.02
C ILE A 51 -7.20 -5.19 12.52
N ARG A 52 -7.78 -4.06 12.07
CA ARG A 52 -8.01 -3.82 10.63
C ARG A 52 -6.73 -3.85 9.81
N ASP A 53 -5.69 -3.14 10.26
CA ASP A 53 -4.36 -3.13 9.65
C ASP A 53 -3.82 -4.56 9.52
N LEU A 54 -3.83 -5.32 10.61
CA LEU A 54 -3.31 -6.68 10.63
C LEU A 54 -4.08 -7.59 9.68
N ALA A 55 -5.42 -7.49 9.66
CA ALA A 55 -6.27 -8.28 8.79
C ALA A 55 -5.92 -8.03 7.31
N VAL A 56 -5.87 -6.76 6.89
CA VAL A 56 -5.51 -6.36 5.51
C VAL A 56 -4.11 -6.84 5.15
N ARG A 57 -3.12 -6.65 6.03
CA ARG A 57 -1.74 -7.10 5.78
C ARG A 57 -1.65 -8.60 5.63
N THR A 58 -2.38 -9.33 6.46
CA THR A 58 -2.37 -10.80 6.43
C THR A 58 -3.04 -11.28 5.15
N MET A 59 -4.19 -10.73 4.75
CA MET A 59 -4.86 -11.08 3.49
C MET A 59 -3.96 -10.79 2.28
N GLY A 60 -3.32 -9.62 2.23
CA GLY A 60 -2.40 -9.24 1.14
C GLY A 60 -1.10 -10.03 1.09
N CYS A 61 -0.79 -10.86 2.10
CA CYS A 61 0.35 -11.77 2.07
C CYS A 61 -0.01 -13.19 1.62
N ILE A 62 -1.29 -13.56 1.61
CA ILE A 62 -1.72 -14.88 1.19
C ILE A 62 -1.96 -14.86 -0.33
N ARG A 63 -1.04 -15.49 -1.08
CA ARG A 63 -1.08 -15.59 -2.54
C ARG A 63 -1.96 -16.75 -3.01
N ALA A 64 -3.23 -16.73 -2.60
CA ALA A 64 -4.23 -17.72 -3.05
C ALA A 64 -5.35 -17.00 -3.79
N ASP A 65 -5.65 -17.43 -5.02
CA ASP A 65 -6.60 -16.76 -5.92
C ASP A 65 -7.97 -16.52 -5.27
N LYS A 66 -8.47 -17.50 -4.51
CA LYS A 66 -9.72 -17.36 -3.76
C LYS A 66 -9.71 -16.22 -2.74
N ILE A 67 -8.58 -16.00 -2.05
CA ILE A 67 -8.47 -14.93 -1.04
C ILE A 67 -8.38 -13.56 -1.72
N ILE A 68 -7.78 -13.49 -2.90
CA ILE A 68 -7.65 -12.25 -3.67
C ILE A 68 -9.03 -11.68 -4.05
N GLU A 69 -9.96 -12.54 -4.47
CA GLU A 69 -11.35 -12.13 -4.74
C GLU A 69 -12.02 -11.54 -3.49
N TYR A 70 -11.83 -12.16 -2.32
CA TYR A 70 -12.38 -11.69 -1.06
C TYR A 70 -11.67 -10.45 -0.48
N LEU A 71 -10.41 -10.19 -0.89
CA LEU A 71 -9.61 -9.07 -0.42
C LEU A 71 -10.07 -7.74 -1.03
N CYS A 72 -10.66 -7.76 -2.23
CA CYS A 72 -11.00 -6.53 -2.96
C CYS A 72 -11.92 -5.60 -2.15
N ASP A 73 -12.99 -6.14 -1.56
CA ASP A 73 -13.97 -5.33 -0.82
C ASP A 73 -13.40 -4.73 0.48
N PRO A 74 -12.71 -5.51 1.36
CA PRO A 74 -11.94 -4.96 2.47
C PRO A 74 -10.93 -3.89 2.05
N LEU A 75 -10.19 -4.12 0.96
CA LEU A 75 -9.16 -3.21 0.48
C LEU A 75 -9.78 -1.87 0.04
N GLN A 76 -10.89 -1.92 -0.71
CA GLN A 76 -11.62 -0.73 -1.16
C GLN A 76 -12.16 0.09 0.02
N ARG A 77 -12.62 -0.57 1.09
CA ARG A 77 -13.08 0.09 2.30
C ARG A 77 -11.91 0.74 3.05
N CYS A 78 -10.83 0.00 3.24
CA CYS A 78 -9.67 0.45 4.02
C CYS A 78 -8.86 1.54 3.30
N LEU A 79 -9.00 1.70 1.97
CA LEU A 79 -8.47 2.86 1.23
C LEU A 79 -8.99 4.19 1.78
N LYS A 80 -10.20 4.19 2.34
CA LYS A 80 -10.88 5.36 2.92
C LYS A 80 -10.98 5.27 4.45
N ASP A 81 -10.14 4.47 5.09
CA ASP A 81 -10.14 4.30 6.54
C ASP A 81 -9.81 5.62 7.25
N ASP A 82 -10.36 5.86 8.44
CA ASP A 82 -10.06 7.05 9.23
C ASP A 82 -8.61 7.05 9.73
N ASP A 83 -8.04 5.87 10.00
CA ASP A 83 -6.71 5.71 10.55
C ASP A 83 -5.63 5.72 9.44
N PRO A 84 -4.64 6.61 9.54
CA PRO A 84 -3.59 6.73 8.52
C PRO A 84 -2.68 5.49 8.44
N TYR A 85 -2.53 4.71 9.51
CA TYR A 85 -1.75 3.47 9.46
C TYR A 85 -2.43 2.43 8.58
N VAL A 86 -3.76 2.31 8.68
CA VAL A 86 -4.55 1.41 7.83
C VAL A 86 -4.45 1.84 6.36
N ARG A 87 -4.67 3.12 6.04
CA ARG A 87 -4.58 3.63 4.66
C ARG A 87 -3.21 3.38 4.02
N LYS A 88 -2.13 3.60 4.79
CA LYS A 88 -0.75 3.31 4.36
C LYS A 88 -0.54 1.82 4.07
N THR A 89 -1.08 0.96 4.92
CA THR A 89 -0.97 -0.50 4.75
C THR A 89 -1.69 -1.00 3.52
N VAL A 90 -2.84 -0.41 3.21
CA VAL A 90 -3.63 -0.73 2.03
C VAL A 90 -2.86 -0.41 0.76
N ALA A 91 -2.13 0.71 0.71
CA ALA A 91 -1.28 1.05 -0.44
C ALA A 91 -0.24 -0.04 -0.75
N ILE A 92 0.43 -0.55 0.29
CA ILE A 92 1.38 -1.67 0.17
C ILE A 92 0.68 -2.94 -0.34
N CYS A 93 -0.54 -3.20 0.14
CA CYS A 93 -1.29 -4.38 -0.29
C CYS A 93 -1.77 -4.28 -1.74
N VAL A 94 -2.13 -3.08 -2.21
CA VAL A 94 -2.45 -2.84 -3.63
C VAL A 94 -1.22 -3.07 -4.51
N ALA A 95 -0.03 -2.58 -4.11
CA ALA A 95 1.20 -2.84 -4.87
C ALA A 95 1.51 -4.34 -4.98
N LYS A 96 1.39 -5.08 -3.87
CA LYS A 96 1.53 -6.55 -3.89
C LYS A 96 0.47 -7.24 -4.74
N LEU A 97 -0.76 -6.73 -4.74
CA LEU A 97 -1.83 -7.28 -5.55
C LEU A 97 -1.57 -7.03 -7.04
N TYR A 98 -0.99 -5.88 -7.40
CA TYR A 98 -0.60 -5.55 -8.77
C TYR A 98 0.43 -6.56 -9.31
N ASP A 99 1.40 -6.97 -8.50
CA ASP A 99 2.37 -8.01 -8.87
C ASP A 99 1.74 -9.39 -9.11
N ILE A 100 0.55 -9.65 -8.57
CA ILE A 100 -0.14 -10.95 -8.68
C ILE A 100 -1.15 -10.92 -9.83
N ASN A 101 -1.99 -9.89 -9.88
CA ASN A 101 -3.06 -9.76 -10.86
C ASN A 101 -3.28 -8.29 -11.23
N VAL A 102 -2.61 -7.87 -12.31
CA VAL A 102 -2.69 -6.50 -12.86
C VAL A 102 -4.11 -6.15 -13.31
N GLU A 103 -4.78 -7.06 -14.04
CA GLU A 103 -6.12 -6.83 -14.60
C GLU A 103 -7.14 -6.52 -13.49
N LEU A 104 -7.10 -7.28 -12.40
CA LEU A 104 -8.00 -7.06 -11.26
C LEU A 104 -7.77 -5.69 -10.60
N VAL A 105 -6.52 -5.23 -10.50
CA VAL A 105 -6.20 -3.94 -9.88
C VAL A 105 -6.67 -2.77 -10.74
N GLU A 106 -6.55 -2.92 -12.07
CA GLU A 106 -7.07 -1.95 -13.04
C GLU A 106 -8.60 -1.94 -13.05
N ASP A 107 -9.25 -3.10 -13.13
CA ASP A 107 -10.71 -3.25 -13.17
C ASP A 107 -11.41 -2.71 -11.91
N LYS A 108 -10.81 -2.92 -10.74
CA LYS A 108 -11.33 -2.40 -9.47
C LYS A 108 -11.02 -0.92 -9.25
N GLY A 109 -10.21 -0.31 -10.12
CA GLY A 109 -9.85 1.10 -10.02
C GLY A 109 -8.96 1.45 -8.83
N PHE A 110 -8.19 0.48 -8.30
CA PHE A 110 -7.32 0.72 -7.15
C PHE A 110 -6.19 1.71 -7.48
N LEU A 111 -5.71 1.75 -8.72
CA LEU A 111 -4.69 2.72 -9.15
C LEU A 111 -5.19 4.17 -9.03
N ASN A 112 -6.46 4.42 -9.38
CA ASN A 112 -7.07 5.74 -9.22
C ASN A 112 -7.21 6.10 -7.74
N ALA A 113 -7.62 5.14 -6.91
CA ALA A 113 -7.73 5.37 -5.48
C ALA A 113 -6.37 5.63 -4.80
N LEU A 114 -5.28 4.98 -5.25
CA LEU A 114 -3.94 5.30 -4.80
C LEU A 114 -3.50 6.70 -5.23
N ASN A 115 -3.81 7.10 -6.47
CA ASN A 115 -3.52 8.46 -6.94
C ASN A 115 -4.23 9.52 -6.08
N ASP A 116 -5.48 9.27 -5.68
CA ASP A 116 -6.20 10.15 -4.75
C ASP A 116 -5.52 10.25 -3.38
N LEU A 117 -4.98 9.14 -2.87
CA LEU A 117 -4.25 9.08 -1.59
C LEU A 117 -2.90 9.82 -1.59
N ILE A 118 -2.37 10.23 -2.75
CA ILE A 118 -1.24 11.16 -2.79
C ILE A 118 -1.61 12.50 -2.13
N SER A 119 -2.89 12.84 -2.18
CA SER A 119 -3.46 14.06 -1.62
C SER A 119 -3.92 13.91 -0.17
N ASP A 120 -3.52 12.83 0.52
CA ASP A 120 -3.93 12.57 1.89
C ASP A 120 -3.51 13.70 2.85
N ASN A 121 -4.37 13.98 3.83
CA ASN A 121 -4.10 14.98 4.86
C ASN A 121 -2.87 14.62 5.71
N ASN A 122 -2.53 13.34 5.81
CA ASN A 122 -1.37 12.85 6.53
C ASN A 122 -0.17 12.68 5.57
N PRO A 123 0.92 13.47 5.74
CA PRO A 123 2.11 13.38 4.89
C PRO A 123 2.77 11.99 4.89
N MET A 124 2.63 11.23 5.99
CA MET A 124 3.17 9.88 6.06
C MET A 124 2.39 8.90 5.18
N VAL A 125 1.08 9.07 5.00
CA VAL A 125 0.31 8.26 4.06
C VAL A 125 0.71 8.61 2.63
N ALA A 126 0.70 9.91 2.31
CA ALA A 126 1.08 10.41 0.98
C ALA A 126 2.47 9.91 0.55
N THR A 127 3.49 10.05 1.39
CA THR A 127 4.87 9.60 1.07
C THR A 127 4.98 8.09 0.81
N ASN A 128 4.23 7.27 1.55
CA ASN A 128 4.26 5.82 1.35
C ASN A 128 3.52 5.41 0.08
N VAL A 129 2.38 6.04 -0.21
CA VAL A 129 1.60 5.82 -1.44
C VAL A 129 2.43 6.17 -2.66
N VAL A 130 3.22 7.25 -2.62
CA VAL A 130 4.13 7.64 -3.70
C VAL A 130 5.20 6.59 -3.93
N ALA A 131 5.76 6.03 -2.86
CA ALA A 131 6.73 4.94 -2.97
C ALA A 131 6.09 3.69 -3.59
N ASP A 132 4.89 3.32 -3.15
CA ASP A 132 4.16 2.15 -3.65
C ASP A 132 3.73 2.35 -5.13
N LEU A 133 3.33 3.56 -5.53
CA LEU A 133 3.03 3.91 -6.93
C LEU A 133 4.29 3.91 -7.82
N ALA A 134 5.42 4.38 -7.30
CA ALA A 134 6.69 4.32 -8.01
C ALA A 134 7.14 2.86 -8.23
N GLU A 135 6.88 1.97 -7.27
CA GLU A 135 7.13 0.52 -7.41
C GLU A 135 6.21 -0.10 -8.48
N ILE A 136 4.91 0.19 -8.44
CA ILE A 136 3.95 -0.24 -9.46
C ILE A 136 4.36 0.26 -10.85
N GLN A 137 4.86 1.49 -10.96
CA GLN A 137 5.35 2.07 -12.22
C GLN A 137 6.58 1.32 -12.77
N GLU A 138 7.47 0.81 -11.91
CA GLU A 138 8.62 0.01 -12.33
C GLU A 138 8.19 -1.39 -12.84
N SER A 139 7.13 -1.95 -12.28
CA SER A 139 6.53 -3.22 -12.74
C SER A 139 5.64 -3.06 -13.99
N SER A 140 5.15 -1.85 -14.27
CA SER A 140 4.26 -1.59 -15.39
C SER A 140 4.99 -1.18 -16.67
N SER A 141 4.40 -1.59 -17.80
CA SER A 141 4.83 -1.14 -19.14
C SER A 141 4.20 0.20 -19.55
N ARG A 142 3.23 0.70 -18.80
CA ARG A 142 2.49 1.94 -19.09
C ARG A 142 2.78 3.00 -18.01
N PRO A 143 2.68 4.29 -18.33
CA PRO A 143 2.71 5.33 -17.31
C PRO A 143 1.42 5.23 -16.44
N ILE A 144 1.59 4.79 -15.20
CA ILE A 144 0.55 4.72 -14.16
C ILE A 144 0.59 5.97 -13.27
N PHE A 145 1.78 6.50 -13.05
CA PHE A 145 2.01 7.63 -12.17
C PHE A 145 2.83 8.71 -12.87
N GLU A 146 2.17 9.80 -13.26
CA GLU A 146 2.82 10.99 -13.78
C GLU A 146 2.81 12.11 -12.72
N ILE A 147 3.99 12.69 -12.47
CA ILE A 147 4.12 13.80 -11.54
C ILE A 147 3.61 15.06 -12.25
N THR A 148 2.42 15.53 -11.87
CA THR A 148 1.89 16.81 -12.34
C THR A 148 2.42 17.96 -11.48
N SER A 149 2.31 19.22 -11.96
CA SER A 149 2.63 20.42 -11.16
C SER A 149 1.87 20.48 -9.83
N HIS A 150 0.64 19.94 -9.81
CA HIS A 150 -0.17 19.84 -8.59
C HIS A 150 0.43 18.84 -7.59
N THR A 151 0.82 17.65 -8.06
CA THR A 151 1.46 16.60 -7.25
C THR A 151 2.83 17.07 -6.75
N LEU A 152 3.60 17.75 -7.61
CA LEU A 152 4.88 18.36 -7.28
C LEU A 152 4.78 19.34 -6.10
N SER A 153 3.79 20.25 -6.14
CA SER A 153 3.56 21.23 -5.07
C SER A 153 3.22 20.55 -3.73
N LYS A 154 2.45 19.45 -3.77
CA LYS A 154 2.14 18.64 -2.59
C LYS A 154 3.37 17.93 -2.05
N PHE A 155 4.22 17.38 -2.92
CA PHE A 155 5.48 16.76 -2.53
C PHE A 155 6.43 17.74 -1.84
N LEU A 156 6.59 18.95 -2.37
CA LEU A 156 7.41 19.98 -1.74
C LEU A 156 6.87 20.39 -0.36
N THR A 157 5.54 20.43 -0.20
CA THR A 157 4.90 20.70 1.10
C THR A 157 5.10 19.53 2.07
N ALA A 158 4.95 18.30 1.59
CA ALA A 158 5.12 17.08 2.39
C ALA A 158 6.58 16.84 2.79
N LEU A 159 7.55 17.23 1.95
CA LEU A 159 8.99 17.07 2.18
C LEU A 159 9.45 17.77 3.47
N ASN A 160 8.84 18.90 3.81
CA ASN A 160 9.12 19.61 5.06
C ASN A 160 8.48 18.97 6.31
N LYS A 161 7.53 18.04 6.14
CA LYS A 161 6.72 17.45 7.21
C LYS A 161 6.91 15.94 7.40
N CYS A 162 7.53 15.26 6.43
CA CYS A 162 7.71 13.82 6.47
C CYS A 162 9.01 13.41 7.17
N THR A 163 9.12 12.12 7.49
CA THR A 163 10.33 11.52 8.07
C THR A 163 11.46 11.48 7.06
N GLU A 164 12.68 11.20 7.52
CA GLU A 164 13.88 11.11 6.67
C GLU A 164 13.68 10.09 5.53
N TRP A 165 13.03 8.96 5.84
CA TRP A 165 12.67 7.96 4.84
C TRP A 165 11.64 8.49 3.83
N GLY A 166 10.64 9.23 4.30
CA GLY A 166 9.66 9.90 3.43
C GLY A 166 10.31 10.90 2.48
N GLN A 167 11.32 11.65 2.95
CA GLN A 167 12.08 12.59 2.12
C GLN A 167 12.86 11.86 1.03
N VAL A 168 13.53 10.76 1.37
CA VAL A 168 14.25 9.92 0.39
C VAL A 168 13.31 9.43 -0.71
N PHE A 169 12.10 8.94 -0.35
CA PHE A 169 11.14 8.47 -1.35
C PHE A 169 10.64 9.60 -2.26
N ILE A 170 10.28 10.75 -1.70
CA ILE A 170 9.85 11.90 -2.50
C ILE A 170 10.96 12.33 -3.46
N LEU A 171 12.19 12.46 -2.96
CA LEU A 171 13.33 12.88 -3.79
C LEU A 171 13.66 11.86 -4.88
N ASP A 172 13.54 10.55 -4.62
CA ASP A 172 13.69 9.51 -5.64
C ASP A 172 12.63 9.65 -6.74
N SER A 173 11.36 9.83 -6.36
CA SER A 173 10.28 10.05 -7.32
C SER A 173 10.47 11.34 -8.13
N LEU A 174 10.91 12.43 -7.49
CA LEU A 174 11.21 13.69 -8.17
C LEU A 174 12.42 13.59 -9.10
N SER A 175 13.42 12.77 -8.78
CA SER A 175 14.58 12.56 -9.67
C SER A 175 14.21 11.92 -11.01
N LYS A 176 13.11 11.16 -11.02
CA LYS A 176 12.54 10.51 -12.22
C LYS A 176 11.60 11.46 -12.99
N TYR A 177 11.22 12.60 -12.41
CA TYR A 177 10.39 13.59 -13.08
C TYR A 177 11.18 14.28 -14.20
N LYS A 178 10.70 14.15 -15.44
CA LYS A 178 11.15 15.00 -16.53
C LYS A 178 10.30 16.26 -16.53
N VAL A 179 10.95 17.40 -16.30
CA VAL A 179 10.32 18.70 -16.49
C VAL A 179 10.02 18.83 -17.98
N ASP A 180 8.75 18.96 -18.32
CA ASP A 180 8.37 19.43 -19.66
C ASP A 180 8.51 20.95 -19.62
N ASP A 181 9.73 21.42 -19.92
CA ASP A 181 10.06 22.84 -19.99
C ASP A 181 9.32 23.45 -21.19
N ALA A 182 8.06 23.84 -20.99
CA ALA A 182 7.35 24.71 -21.92
C ALA A 182 7.74 26.16 -21.62
N ARG A 183 8.89 26.57 -22.17
CA ARG A 183 9.23 27.97 -22.39
C ARG A 183 9.51 28.24 -23.85
#